data_AF-A0A4V3A576-F1
#
_entry.id   AF-A0A4V3A576-F1
#
_cell.length_a   1.000
_cell.length_b   1.000
_cell.length_c   1.000
_cell.angle_alpha   90.00
_cell.angle_beta   90.00
_cell.angle_gamma   90.00
#
_symmetry.space_group_name_H-M   'P 1'
#
loop_
_entity.id
_entity.type
_entity.pdbx_description
1 polymer ?
#
loop_
_entity_poly.entity_id
_entity_poly.type
_entity_poly.pdbx_seq_one_letter_code
_entity_poly.pdbx_strand_id
1 'polypeptide(L)'
;MNFNSEEKEVYEDHLKWIRTEALAVKTAEEKGEKIGLEKGREKGREEGIEEGERIGLEKGKKEERYATALKMLELGINIDTISIVTTFSRKEIISIMEENNLSL
;
A
#
# COMPACT_ATOMS: atom_id res chain seq x y z
N MET A 1 -39.87 -25.28 -39.56
CA MET A 1 -39.18 -26.52 -39.97
C MET A 1 -39.89 -27.70 -39.33
N ASN A 2 -40.23 -28.73 -40.08
CA ASN A 2 -40.72 -30.00 -39.55
C ASN A 2 -39.53 -30.96 -39.49
N PHE A 3 -38.95 -31.13 -38.30
CA PHE A 3 -37.88 -32.09 -38.06
C PHE A 3 -38.46 -33.47 -37.80
N ASN A 4 -37.77 -34.53 -38.25
CA ASN A 4 -38.05 -35.87 -37.76
C ASN A 4 -37.52 -36.03 -36.32
N SER A 5 -37.86 -37.14 -35.64
CA SER A 5 -37.50 -37.33 -34.22
C SER A 5 -35.99 -37.34 -33.96
N GLU A 6 -35.20 -37.94 -34.86
CA GLU A 6 -33.74 -38.03 -34.73
C GLU A 6 -33.05 -36.68 -34.98
N GLU A 7 -33.50 -35.93 -35.99
CA GLU A 7 -33.01 -34.57 -36.27
C GLU A 7 -33.29 -33.62 -35.11
N LYS A 8 -34.44 -33.79 -34.44
CA LYS A 8 -34.80 -32.99 -33.26
C LYS A 8 -33.85 -33.29 -32.09
N GLU A 9 -33.50 -34.54 -31.85
CA GLU A 9 -32.57 -34.95 -30.79
C GLU A 9 -31.17 -34.36 -31.01
N VAL A 10 -30.62 -34.49 -32.24
CA VAL A 10 -29.31 -33.91 -32.59
C VAL A 10 -29.31 -32.39 -32.43
N TYR A 11 -30.41 -31.73 -32.82
CA TYR A 11 -30.55 -30.28 -32.64
C TYR A 11 -30.60 -29.89 -31.15
N GLU A 12 -31.34 -30.63 -30.33
CA GLU A 12 -31.41 -30.41 -28.89
C GLU A 12 -30.05 -30.62 -28.19
N ASP A 13 -29.30 -31.65 -28.59
CA ASP A 13 -27.95 -31.91 -28.09
C ASP A 13 -26.96 -30.81 -28.48
N HIS A 14 -27.04 -30.33 -29.72
CA HIS A 14 -26.21 -29.20 -30.15
C HIS A 14 -26.52 -27.93 -29.35
N LEU A 15 -27.80 -27.62 -29.12
CA LEU A 15 -28.20 -26.49 -28.27
C LEU A 15 -27.72 -26.65 -26.84
N LYS A 16 -27.76 -27.87 -26.30
CA LYS A 16 -27.27 -28.17 -24.96
C LYS A 16 -25.76 -27.92 -24.86
N TRP A 17 -24.99 -28.38 -25.85
CA TRP A 17 -23.55 -28.13 -25.91
C TRP A 17 -23.22 -26.63 -25.93
N ILE A 18 -23.89 -25.85 -26.79
CA ILE A 18 -23.72 -24.38 -26.86
C ILE A 18 -24.02 -23.74 -25.51
N ARG A 19 -25.10 -24.16 -24.83
CA ARG A 19 -25.46 -23.63 -23.52
C ARG A 19 -24.42 -23.95 -22.46
N THR A 20 -23.88 -25.17 -22.47
CA THR A 20 -22.81 -25.57 -21.55
C THR A 20 -21.53 -24.79 -21.79
N GLU A 21 -21.14 -24.59 -23.05
CA GLU A 21 -19.96 -23.79 -23.40
C GLU A 21 -20.13 -22.32 -22.98
N ALA A 22 -21.27 -21.71 -23.31
CA ALA A 22 -21.58 -20.34 -22.90
C ALA A 22 -21.58 -20.18 -21.37
N LEU A 23 -22.12 -21.16 -20.64
CA LEU A 23 -22.08 -21.15 -19.18
C LEU A 23 -20.67 -21.30 -18.63
N ALA A 24 -19.84 -22.15 -19.25
CA ALA A 24 -18.44 -22.33 -18.85
C ALA A 24 -17.63 -21.04 -19.03
N VAL A 25 -17.79 -20.35 -20.17
CA VAL A 25 -17.16 -19.06 -20.44
C VAL A 25 -17.61 -18.02 -19.41
N LYS A 26 -18.93 -17.85 -19.22
CA LYS A 26 -19.47 -16.91 -18.24
C LYS A 26 -18.94 -17.17 -16.83
N THR A 27 -18.91 -18.44 -16.41
CA THR A 27 -18.37 -18.83 -15.10
C THR A 27 -16.88 -18.50 -14.97
N ALA A 28 -16.11 -18.67 -16.05
CA ALA A 28 -14.69 -18.35 -16.06
C ALA A 28 -14.45 -16.84 -15.96
N GLU A 29 -15.26 -16.02 -16.64
CA GLU A 29 -15.22 -14.55 -16.55
C GLU A 29 -15.54 -14.07 -15.15
N GLU A 30 -16.65 -14.54 -14.55
CA GLU A 30 -17.04 -14.21 -13.18
C GLU A 30 -15.96 -14.59 -12.15
N LYS A 31 -15.33 -15.77 -12.31
CA LYS A 31 -14.21 -16.19 -11.47
C LYS A 31 -12.98 -15.30 -11.68
N GLY A 32 -12.67 -14.97 -12.93
CA GLY A 32 -11.55 -14.09 -13.28
C GLY A 32 -11.69 -12.71 -12.64
N GLU A 33 -12.88 -12.11 -12.74
CA GLU A 33 -13.19 -10.82 -12.11
C GLU A 33 -13.05 -10.89 -10.59
N LYS A 34 -13.64 -11.93 -9.96
CA LYS A 34 -13.56 -12.11 -8.50
C LYS A 34 -12.11 -12.27 -8.02
N ILE A 35 -11.32 -13.12 -8.69
CA ILE A 35 -9.90 -13.33 -8.36
C ILE A 35 -9.10 -12.04 -8.58
N GLY A 36 -9.37 -11.32 -9.67
CA GLY A 36 -8.72 -10.04 -9.97
C GLY A 36 -8.98 -9.00 -8.88
N LEU A 37 -10.23 -8.86 -8.45
CA LEU A 37 -10.62 -7.94 -7.38
C LEU A 37 -10.00 -8.32 -6.04
N GLU A 38 -10.03 -9.61 -5.68
CA GLU A 38 -9.47 -10.11 -4.43
C GLU A 38 -7.96 -9.87 -4.37
N LYS A 39 -7.23 -10.28 -5.41
CA LYS A 39 -5.77 -10.06 -5.51
C LYS A 39 -5.42 -8.59 -5.52
N GLY A 40 -6.16 -7.76 -6.25
CA GLY A 40 -5.94 -6.32 -6.31
C GLY A 40 -6.13 -5.67 -4.94
N ARG A 41 -7.17 -6.05 -4.20
CA ARG A 41 -7.42 -5.57 -2.85
C ARG A 41 -6.37 -6.04 -1.85
N GLU A 42 -5.98 -7.31 -1.90
CA GLU A 42 -4.95 -7.86 -1.01
C GLU A 42 -3.61 -7.16 -1.22
N LYS A 43 -3.15 -7.10 -2.47
CA LYS A 43 -1.89 -6.46 -2.83
C LYS A 43 -1.88 -4.97 -2.47
N GLY A 44 -2.95 -4.24 -2.79
CA GLY A 44 -3.04 -2.82 -2.45
C GLY A 44 -3.06 -2.57 -0.94
N ARG A 45 -3.65 -3.48 -0.15
CA ARG A 45 -3.61 -3.40 1.31
C ARG A 45 -2.22 -3.67 1.86
N GLU A 46 -1.53 -4.68 1.36
CA GLU A 46 -0.18 -5.05 1.79
C GLU A 46 0.81 -3.92 1.48
N GLU A 47 0.84 -3.44 0.23
CA GLU A 47 1.69 -2.31 -0.17
C GLU A 47 1.39 -1.04 0.63
N GLY A 48 0.11 -0.77 0.90
CA GLY A 48 -0.31 0.39 1.70
C GLY A 48 0.13 0.31 3.17
N ILE A 49 0.10 -0.89 3.77
CA ILE A 49 0.58 -1.10 5.15
C ILE A 49 2.10 -0.96 5.20
N GLU A 50 2.83 -1.61 4.29
CA GLU A 50 4.29 -1.56 4.28
C GLU A 50 4.83 -0.14 4.11
N GLU A 51 4.28 0.61 3.14
CA GLU A 51 4.69 2.00 2.92
C GLU A 51 4.27 2.90 4.08
N GLY A 52 3.08 2.67 4.65
CA GLY A 52 2.60 3.39 5.83
C GLY A 52 3.49 3.19 7.05
N GLU A 53 3.88 1.94 7.34
CA GLU A 53 4.79 1.60 8.43
C GLU A 53 6.19 2.19 8.21
N ARG A 54 6.72 2.12 6.99
CA ARG A 54 8.02 2.68 6.63
C ARG A 54 8.05 4.19 6.84
N ILE A 55 7.07 4.92 6.28
CA ILE A 55 6.96 6.37 6.45
C ILE A 55 6.75 6.72 7.92
N GLY A 56 5.88 5.98 8.63
CA GLY A 56 5.59 6.21 10.04
C GLY A 56 6.83 6.04 10.92
N LEU A 57 7.60 4.98 10.73
CA LEU A 57 8.84 4.72 11.47
C LEU A 57 9.90 5.77 11.18
N GLU A 58 10.07 6.18 9.92
CA GLU A 58 11.04 7.21 9.54
C GLU A 58 10.70 8.57 10.14
N LYS A 59 9.42 8.96 10.08
CA LYS A 59 8.92 10.19 10.73
C LYS A 59 9.11 10.13 12.24
N GLY A 60 8.70 9.05 12.89
CA GLY A 60 8.84 8.87 14.34
C GLY A 60 10.31 8.96 14.80
N LYS A 61 11.24 8.29 14.10
CA LYS A 61 12.68 8.40 14.38
C LYS A 61 13.22 9.81 14.18
N LYS A 62 12.71 10.56 13.19
CA LYS A 62 13.12 11.95 12.98
C LYS A 62 12.58 12.87 14.07
N GLU A 63 11.31 12.73 14.44
CA GLU A 63 10.66 13.49 15.52
C GLU A 63 11.32 13.22 16.88
N GLU A 64 11.65 11.96 17.19
CA GLU A 64 12.35 11.61 18.43
C GLU A 64 13.76 12.23 18.50
N ARG A 65 14.51 12.18 17.39
CA ARG A 65 15.82 12.84 17.29
C ARG A 65 15.69 14.36 17.43
N TYR A 66 14.66 14.96 16.82
CA TYR A 66 14.37 16.39 16.95
C TYR A 66 14.08 16.75 18.42
N ALA A 67 13.21 16.02 19.08
CA ALA A 67 12.88 16.25 20.49
C ALA A 67 14.09 16.07 21.41
N THR A 68 14.96 15.10 21.10
CA THR A 68 16.23 14.92 21.80
C THR A 68 17.17 16.11 21.58
N ALA A 69 17.35 16.56 20.33
CA ALA A 69 18.17 17.72 20.01
C ALA A 69 17.69 18.99 20.74
N LEU A 70 16.36 19.20 20.77
CA LEU A 70 15.75 20.34 21.44
C LEU A 70 16.06 20.34 22.94
N LYS A 71 15.82 19.22 23.63
CA LYS A 71 16.14 19.08 25.06
C LYS A 71 17.63 19.30 25.34
N MET A 72 18.51 18.83 24.46
CA MET A 72 19.95 19.06 24.60
C MET A 72 20.32 20.54 24.45
N LEU A 73 19.69 21.26 23.51
CA LEU A 73 19.85 22.71 23.36
C LEU A 73 19.36 23.47 24.59
N GLU A 74 18.20 23.11 25.13
CA GLU A 74 17.65 23.68 26.38
C GLU A 74 18.58 23.48 27.58
N LEU A 75 19.31 22.36 27.62
CA LEU A 75 20.34 22.07 28.63
C LEU A 75 21.67 22.80 28.38
N GLY A 76 21.78 23.61 27.33
CA GLY A 76 23.00 24.35 26.99
C GLY A 76 24.13 23.47 26.45
N ILE A 77 23.81 22.28 25.93
CA ILE A 77 24.81 21.39 25.33
C ILE A 77 25.31 22.00 24.02
N ASN A 78 26.62 21.90 23.78
CA ASN A 78 27.25 22.44 22.58
C ASN A 78 26.71 21.78 21.29
N ILE A 79 26.52 22.59 20.25
CA ILE A 79 25.99 22.16 18.95
C ILE A 79 26.80 21.02 18.31
N ASP A 80 28.13 21.00 18.46
CA ASP A 80 28.97 19.93 17.91
C ASP A 80 28.65 18.57 18.54
N THR A 81 28.44 18.54 19.86
CA THR A 81 28.06 17.34 20.60
C THR A 81 26.66 16.88 20.21
N ILE A 82 25.70 17.82 20.08
CA ILE A 82 24.34 17.51 19.63
C ILE A 82 24.36 16.93 18.21
N SER A 83 25.19 17.48 17.32
CA SER A 83 25.37 17.01 15.94
C SER A 83 25.83 15.56 15.89
N ILE A 84 26.79 15.19 16.74
CA ILE A 84 27.30 13.82 16.82
C ILE A 84 26.23 12.87 17.37
N VAL A 85 25.53 13.23 18.45
CA VAL A 85 24.57 12.34 19.13
C VAL A 85 23.29 12.16 18.32
N THR A 86 22.76 13.24 17.75
CA THR A 86 21.48 13.23 17.03
C THR A 86 21.63 12.97 15.55
N THR A 87 22.88 12.88 15.04
CA THR A 87 23.23 12.72 13.62
C THR A 87 22.72 13.84 12.71
N PHE A 88 22.25 14.96 13.28
CA PHE A 88 21.91 16.16 12.52
C PHE A 88 23.15 16.95 12.17
N SER A 89 23.12 17.60 11.02
CA SER A 89 24.11 18.59 10.65
C SER A 89 24.01 19.83 11.53
N ARG A 90 25.11 20.58 11.64
CA ARG A 90 25.13 21.86 12.36
C ARG A 90 24.04 22.82 11.86
N LYS A 91 23.77 22.82 10.56
CA LYS A 91 22.72 23.65 9.93
C LYS A 91 21.33 23.26 10.42
N GLU A 92 21.02 21.96 10.43
CA GLU A 92 19.74 21.47 10.94
C GLU A 92 19.54 21.84 12.41
N ILE A 93 20.57 21.70 13.24
CA ILE A 93 20.46 22.08 14.67
C ILE A 93 20.22 23.59 14.84
N ILE A 94 20.88 24.42 14.02
CA ILE A 94 20.63 25.88 14.02
C ILE A 94 19.19 26.17 13.60
N SER A 95 18.65 25.50 12.57
CA SER A 95 17.25 25.65 12.18
C SER A 95 16.29 25.22 13.29
N ILE A 96 16.57 24.10 13.99
CA ILE A 96 15.78 23.66 15.16
C ILE A 96 15.79 24.74 16.26
N MET A 97 16.96 25.33 16.51
CA MET A 97 17.13 26.37 17.52
C MET A 97 16.34 27.64 17.16
N GLU A 98 16.42 28.09 15.90
CA GLU A 98 15.70 29.25 15.37
C GLU A 98 14.18 29.03 15.38
N GLU A 99 13.70 27.86 14.95
CA GLU A 99 12.28 27.48 14.95
C GLU A 99 11.67 27.53 16.35
N ASN A 100 12.45 27.21 17.39
CA ASN A 100 12.00 27.16 18.78
C ASN A 100 12.35 28.43 19.57
N ASN A 101 12.84 29.49 18.92
CA ASN A 101 13.23 30.76 19.55
C ASN A 101 14.21 30.59 20.73
N LEU A 102 15.06 29.58 20.69
CA LEU A 102 16.09 29.38 21.71
C LEU A 102 17.24 30.34 21.43
N SER A 103 17.50 31.28 22.33
CA SER A 103 18.67 32.14 22.30
C SER A 103 19.75 31.58 23.23
N LEU A 104 20.97 31.39 22.70
CA LEU A 104 22.19 31.19 23.49
C LEU A 104 22.64 32.52 24.11
#